data_AF-A0A836RYZ5-F1
#
_entry.id   AF-A0A836RYZ5-F1
#
_cell.length_a   1.000
_cell.length_b   1.000
_cell.length_c   1.000
_cell.angle_alpha   90.00
_cell.angle_beta   90.00
_cell.angle_gamma   90.00
#
_symmetry.space_group_name_H-M   'P 1'
#
loop_
_entity.id
_entity.type
_entity.pdbx_description
1 polymer ?
#
loop_
_entity_poly.entity_id
_entity_poly.type
_entity_poly.pdbx_seq_one_letter_code
_entity_poly.pdbx_strand_id
1 'polypeptide(L)' 'MSQPDIQVVIDFLKTLQDDICNALASEDGKATFFEDNWQREAGGGGRTRVLTDGAVFEQAGVNYSHVFGKNLPPS' A
#
# COMPACT_ATOMS: atom_id res chain seq x y z
N MET A 1 14.95 -18.83 20.27
CA MET A 1 14.52 -17.49 19.80
C MET A 1 13.04 -17.58 19.48
N SER A 2 12.21 -16.69 20.01
CA SER A 2 10.79 -16.62 19.64
C SER A 2 10.68 -16.17 18.18
N GLN A 3 9.77 -16.76 17.43
CA GLN A 3 9.50 -16.35 16.06
C GLN A 3 8.92 -14.93 16.07
N PRO A 4 9.43 -13.99 15.25
CA PRO A 4 8.87 -12.65 15.19
C PRO A 4 7.45 -12.70 14.62
N ASP A 5 6.54 -11.95 15.26
CA ASP A 5 5.16 -11.82 14.81
C ASP A 5 5.11 -10.90 13.58
N ILE A 6 4.88 -11.50 12.40
CA ILE A 6 4.78 -10.77 11.14
C ILE A 6 3.56 -9.83 11.10
N GLN A 7 2.53 -10.10 11.92
CA GLN A 7 1.32 -9.30 11.95
C GLN A 7 1.63 -7.86 12.40
N VAL A 8 2.56 -7.69 13.34
CA VAL A 8 3.01 -6.37 13.81
C VAL A 8 3.58 -5.52 12.66
N VAL A 9 4.36 -6.14 11.77
CA VAL A 9 4.94 -5.44 10.61
C VAL A 9 3.87 -5.15 9.56
N ILE A 10 2.95 -6.09 9.32
CA ILE A 10 1.81 -5.90 8.40
C ILE A 10 0.96 -4.71 8.83
N ASP A 11 0.60 -4.64 10.11
CA ASP A 11 -0.24 -3.58 10.64
C ASP A 11 0.47 -2.23 10.57
N PHE A 12 1.75 -2.19 10.96
CA PHE A 12 2.58 -1.00 10.82
C PHE A 12 2.63 -0.48 9.38
N LEU A 13 2.86 -1.34 8.39
CA LEU A 13 2.96 -0.94 6.99
C LEU A 13 1.62 -0.45 6.41
N LYS A 14 0.50 -1.05 6.84
CA LYS A 14 -0.84 -0.58 6.45
C LYS A 14 -1.15 0.78 7.05
N THR A 15 -0.87 0.98 8.34
CA THR A 15 -1.02 2.28 9.01
C THR A 15 -0.13 3.33 8.35
N LEU A 16 1.13 3.00 8.03
CA LEU A 16 2.03 3.91 7.33
C LEU A 16 1.47 4.34 5.96
N GLN A 17 0.86 3.42 5.20
CA GLN A 17 0.20 3.78 3.95
C GLN A 17 -0.99 4.72 4.19
N ASP A 18 -1.78 4.50 5.25
CA ASP A 18 -2.89 5.38 5.62
C ASP A 18 -2.38 6.78 5.97
N ASP A 19 -1.34 6.88 6.79
CA ASP A 19 -0.74 8.14 7.23
C ASP A 19 -0.17 8.94 6.04
N ILE A 20 0.58 8.29 5.15
CA ILE A 20 1.14 8.94 3.96
C ILE A 20 0.01 9.41 3.03
N CYS A 21 -1.00 8.58 2.76
CA CYS A 21 -2.12 8.97 1.91
C CYS A 21 -2.90 10.17 2.49
N ASN A 22 -3.13 10.18 3.80
CA ASN A 22 -3.83 11.28 4.48
C ASN A 22 -3.03 12.57 4.40
N ALA A 23 -1.72 12.52 4.66
CA ALA A 23 -0.84 13.68 4.56
C ALA A 23 -0.83 14.23 3.13
N LEU A 24 -0.62 13.38 2.11
CA LEU A 24 -0.58 13.80 0.71
C LEU A 24 -1.92 14.36 0.23
N ALA A 25 -3.04 13.75 0.59
CA ALA A 25 -4.37 14.28 0.22
C ALA A 25 -4.66 15.62 0.92
N SER A 26 -4.20 15.81 2.17
CA SER A 26 -4.33 17.07 2.89
C SER A 26 -3.52 18.20 2.23
N GLU A 27 -2.29 17.90 1.81
CA GLU A 27 -1.45 18.86 1.08
C GLU A 27 -1.99 19.15 -0.33
N ASP A 28 -2.58 18.15 -1.00
CA ASP A 28 -3.22 18.36 -2.30
C ASP A 28 -4.46 19.25 -2.20
N GLY A 29 -5.31 19.00 -1.20
CA GLY A 29 -6.52 19.79 -0.94
C GLY A 29 -7.63 19.69 -1.99
N LYS A 30 -7.45 18.94 -3.08
CA LYS A 30 -8.43 18.77 -4.16
C LYS A 30 -8.78 17.31 -4.42
N ALA A 31 -7.79 16.47 -4.73
CA ALA A 31 -8.00 15.07 -5.08
C ALA A 31 -7.79 14.15 -3.86
N THR A 32 -8.43 12.98 -3.90
CA THR A 32 -8.32 11.94 -2.88
C THR A 32 -7.79 10.65 -3.50
N PHE A 33 -7.16 9.79 -2.69
CA PHE A 33 -6.71 8.49 -3.16
C PHE A 33 -7.89 7.57 -3.49
N PHE A 34 -7.89 7.01 -4.70
CA PHE A 34 -8.64 5.81 -5.06
C PHE A 34 -7.88 4.58 -4.54
N GLU A 35 -8.62 3.64 -3.95
CA GLU A 35 -8.06 2.41 -3.41
C GLU A 35 -8.51 1.19 -4.23
N ASP A 36 -7.54 0.35 -4.58
CA ASP A 36 -7.75 -0.95 -5.19
C ASP A 36 -7.12 -2.05 -4.35
N ASN A 37 -7.95 -2.95 -3.83
CA ASN A 37 -7.50 -4.12 -3.11
C ASN A 37 -7.50 -5.32 -4.04
N TRP A 38 -6.35 -5.98 -4.13
CA TRP A 38 -6.16 -7.11 -5.02
C TRP A 38 -5.58 -8.31 -4.29
N GLN A 39 -5.87 -9.48 -4.83
CA GLN A 39 -5.34 -10.75 -4.36
C GLN A 39 -4.58 -11.44 -5.48
N ARG A 40 -3.54 -12.19 -5.10
CA ARG A 40 -2.76 -12.98 -6.05
C ARG A 40 -3.14 -14.44 -5.91
N GLU A 41 -3.42 -15.11 -7.03
CA GLU A 41 -3.73 -16.55 -7.05
C GLU A 41 -2.66 -17.40 -6.35
N ALA A 42 -1.39 -17.02 -6.49
CA ALA A 42 -0.25 -17.73 -5.89
C ALA A 42 -0.08 -17.50 -4.38
N GLY A 43 -0.84 -16.57 -3.78
CA GLY A 43 -0.77 -16.23 -2.36
C GLY A 43 -0.47 -14.75 -2.10
N GLY A 44 -1.18 -14.20 -1.12
CA GLY A 44 -1.06 -12.81 -0.70
C GLY A 44 -1.85 -11.84 -1.57
N GLY A 45 -1.40 -10.59 -1.61
CA GLY A 45 -2.09 -9.52 -2.31
C GLY A 45 -1.53 -8.14 -1.96
N GLY A 46 -2.35 -7.12 -2.14
CA GLY A 46 -1.95 -5.75 -1.84
C GLY A 46 -3.11 -4.77 -1.86
N ARG A 47 -2.76 -3.54 -1.51
CA ARG A 47 -3.63 -2.36 -1.51
C ARG A 47 -2.91 -1.28 -2.29
N THR A 48 -3.35 -1.04 -3.50
CA THR A 48 -2.87 0.03 -4.36
C THR A 48 -3.67 1.27 -4.04
N ARG A 49 -3.02 2.42 -3.85
CA ARG A 49 -3.70 3.71 -3.72
C ARG A 49 -3.11 4.72 -4.67
N VAL A 50 -3.97 5.34 -5.48
CA VAL A 50 -3.57 6.33 -6.49
C VAL A 50 -4.43 7.58 -6.36
N LEU A 51 -3.80 8.75 -6.37
CA LEU A 51 -4.41 10.05 -6.52
C LEU A 51 -4.00 10.60 -7.88
N THR A 52 -4.96 11.09 -8.67
CA THR A 52 -4.71 11.74 -9.98
C THR A 52 -5.46 13.06 -10.05
N ASP A 53 -5.03 13.93 -10.96
CA ASP A 53 -5.70 15.20 -11.27
C ASP A 53 -5.84 16.13 -10.04
N GLY A 54 -4.86 16.04 -9.13
CA GLY A 54 -4.76 16.87 -7.93
C GLY A 54 -4.48 18.34 -8.23
N ALA A 55 -4.55 19.17 -7.20
CA ALA A 55 -4.17 20.58 -7.32
C ALA A 55 -2.66 20.78 -7.17
N VAL A 56 -2.00 19.91 -6.40
CA VAL A 56 -0.55 19.93 -6.17
C VAL A 56 0.11 18.75 -6.88
N PHE A 57 -0.47 17.55 -6.73
CA PHE A 57 0.06 16.35 -7.36
C PHE A 57 -0.71 16.03 -8.63
N GLU A 58 -0.03 16.09 -9.79
CA GLU A 58 -0.58 15.55 -11.04
C GLU A 58 -0.94 14.07 -10.88
N GLN A 59 -0.07 13.31 -10.23
CA GLN A 59 -0.30 11.92 -9.83
C GLN A 59 0.52 11.56 -8.58
N ALA A 60 -0.05 10.80 -7.66
CA ALA A 60 0.63 10.20 -6.52
C ALA A 60 0.19 8.76 -6.31
N GLY A 61 1.12 7.88 -5.91
CA GLY A 61 0.85 6.47 -5.66
C GLY A 61 1.52 5.98 -4.39
N VAL A 62 0.77 5.30 -3.52
CA VAL A 62 1.29 4.69 -2.28
C VAL A 62 0.75 3.28 -2.22
N ASN A 63 1.62 2.29 -2.44
CA ASN A 63 1.21 0.90 -2.61
C ASN A 63 1.72 0.03 -1.47
N TYR A 64 0.83 -0.81 -0.95
CA TYR A 64 1.16 -1.87 0.00
C TYR A 64 1.03 -3.22 -0.69
N SER A 65 1.99 -4.12 -0.46
CA SER A 65 1.86 -5.52 -0.84
C SER A 65 2.40 -6.44 0.24
N HIS A 66 1.72 -7.57 0.41
CA HIS A 66 2.21 -8.71 1.18
C HIS A 66 1.92 -9.95 0.35
N VAL A 67 2.94 -10.40 -0.38
CA VAL A 67 2.88 -11.53 -1.30
C VAL A 67 3.71 -12.69 -0.75
N PHE A 68 3.23 -13.90 -0.98
CA PHE A 68 3.93 -15.10 -0.56
C PHE A 68 3.65 -16.23 -1.55
N GLY A 69 4.49 -17.26 -1.51
CA GLY A 69 4.41 -18.40 -2.41
C GLY A 69 5.44 -19.44 -2.04
N LYS A 70 5.38 -20.59 -2.71
CA LYS A 70 6.28 -21.73 -2.41
C LYS A 70 7.72 -21.48 -2.85
N ASN A 71 7.90 -20.76 -3.95
CA ASN A 71 9.19 -20.55 -4.61
C ASN A 71 9.41 -19.06 -4.86
N LEU A 72 10.67 -18.65 -4.86
CA LEU A 72 11.07 -17.34 -5.38
C LEU A 72 10.86 -17.33 -6.90
N PRO A 73 10.43 -16.20 -7.49
CA PRO A 73 10.42 -16.05 -8.93
C PRO A 73 11.86 -16.08 -9.47
N PRO A 74 12.07 -16.54 -10.73
CA PRO A 74 13.32 -16.24 -11.42
C PRO A 74 13.52 -14.72 -11.47
N SER A 75 14.73 -14.26 -11.15
CA SER A 75 15.10 -12.83 -11.12
C SER A 75 15.19 -12.24 -12.52
#